data_AF-A0A2M9IEF3-F1
#
_entry.id   AF-A0A2M9IEF3-F1
#
_cell.length_a   1.000
_cell.length_b   1.000
_cell.length_c   1.000
_cell.angle_alpha   90.00
_cell.angle_beta   90.00
_cell.angle_gamma   90.00
#
_symmetry.space_group_name_H-M   'P 1'
#
loop_
_entity.id
_entity.type
_entity.pdbx_description
1 polymer ?
#
loop_
_entity_poly.entity_id
_entity_poly.type
_entity_poly.pdbx_seq_one_letter_code
_entity_poly.pdbx_strand_id
1 'polypeptide(L)'
;MAAAEPEILDELRRLRARVPQLTGALAASVDGLVLAHDTPGVEPESLAALTATSLGVAVRMADVTGQGDLRELLVRGVHGYVATYAAGRTAVLTLLAEDRVNVGRLHLEGRRAGARIGELVDAEAAKAPDRTPEKTVKPATRTGTARTRTTRALRTTATNAHTTTES
;
A
#
# COMPACT_ATOMS: atom_id res chain seq x y z
N MET A 1 -15.98 -9.75 -7.51
CA MET A 1 -14.81 -10.35 -8.18
C MET A 1 -14.48 -9.49 -9.37
N ALA A 2 -13.27 -8.93 -9.42
CA ALA A 2 -12.89 -7.94 -10.41
C ALA A 2 -12.94 -8.57 -11.81
N ALA A 3 -13.60 -7.92 -12.77
CA ALA A 3 -13.79 -8.48 -14.10
C ALA A 3 -12.47 -8.72 -14.87
N ALA A 4 -11.35 -8.17 -14.39
CA ALA A 4 -10.00 -8.40 -14.94
C ALA A 4 -9.22 -9.58 -14.32
N GLU A 5 -9.76 -10.28 -13.32
CA GLU A 5 -9.08 -11.42 -12.68
C GLU A 5 -8.56 -12.48 -13.69
N PRO A 6 -9.34 -12.94 -14.69
CA PRO A 6 -8.85 -13.95 -15.63
C PRO A 6 -7.73 -13.41 -16.53
N GLU A 7 -7.80 -12.16 -17.00
CA GLU A 7 -6.76 -11.55 -17.82
C GLU A 7 -5.45 -11.33 -17.05
N ILE A 8 -5.55 -10.97 -15.76
CA ILE A 8 -4.39 -10.84 -14.89
C ILE A 8 -3.77 -12.22 -14.68
N LEU A 9 -4.57 -13.24 -14.36
CA LEU A 9 -4.08 -14.61 -14.16
C LEU A 9 -3.39 -15.17 -15.41
N ASP A 10 -3.93 -14.90 -16.59
CA ASP A 10 -3.30 -15.28 -17.86
C ASP A 10 -1.96 -14.56 -18.08
N GLU A 11 -1.85 -13.29 -17.68
CA GLU A 11 -0.56 -12.60 -17.73
C GLU A 11 0.47 -13.18 -16.74
N LEU A 12 0.04 -13.57 -15.53
CA LEU A 12 0.92 -14.26 -14.57
C LEU A 12 1.45 -15.58 -15.14
N ARG A 13 0.58 -16.37 -15.78
CA ARG A 13 0.97 -17.63 -16.45
C ARG A 13 1.95 -17.38 -17.60
N ARG A 14 1.69 -16.37 -18.44
CA ARG A 14 2.61 -15.97 -19.52
C ARG A 14 3.96 -15.53 -18.96
N LEU A 15 3.98 -14.78 -17.86
CA LEU A 15 5.21 -14.37 -17.20
C LEU A 15 6.04 -15.57 -16.72
N ARG A 16 5.40 -16.57 -16.10
CA ARG A 16 6.10 -17.81 -15.70
C ARG A 16 6.66 -18.60 -16.89
N ALA A 17 5.98 -18.60 -18.03
CA ALA A 17 6.52 -19.18 -19.25
C ALA A 17 7.75 -18.40 -19.77
N ARG A 18 7.76 -17.08 -19.61
CA ARG A 18 8.90 -16.21 -19.98
C ARG A 18 10.05 -16.25 -18.97
N VAL A 19 9.82 -16.66 -17.73
CA VAL A 19 10.85 -16.79 -16.68
C VAL A 19 10.66 -18.12 -15.94
N PRO A 20 11.23 -19.23 -16.44
CA PRO A 20 11.00 -20.57 -15.89
C PRO A 20 11.43 -20.77 -14.44
N GLN A 21 12.31 -19.92 -13.91
CA GLN A 21 12.75 -19.95 -12.51
C GLN A 21 11.77 -19.27 -11.54
N LEU A 22 10.63 -18.77 -12.02
CA LEU A 22 9.56 -18.26 -11.16
C LEU A 22 8.81 -19.40 -10.48
N THR A 23 8.85 -19.40 -9.15
CA THR A 23 8.11 -20.34 -8.30
C THR A 23 6.72 -19.84 -7.98
N GLY A 24 6.47 -18.52 -8.07
CA GLY A 24 5.14 -17.96 -7.91
C GLY A 24 5.04 -16.51 -8.37
N ALA A 25 3.81 -16.05 -8.60
CA ALA A 25 3.50 -14.68 -8.98
C ALA A 25 2.15 -14.25 -8.39
N LEU A 26 2.07 -13.03 -7.88
CA LEU A 26 0.90 -12.46 -7.21
C LEU A 26 0.66 -11.05 -7.74
N ALA A 27 -0.56 -10.77 -8.16
CA ALA A 27 -1.05 -9.40 -8.34
C ALA A 27 -1.94 -9.04 -7.15
N ALA A 28 -1.65 -7.92 -6.49
CA ALA A 28 -2.40 -7.44 -5.34
C ALA A 28 -2.63 -5.93 -5.43
N SER A 29 -3.63 -5.41 -4.73
CA SER A 29 -3.77 -3.98 -4.53
C SER A 29 -2.67 -3.45 -3.62
N VAL A 30 -2.42 -2.14 -3.67
CA VAL A 30 -1.51 -1.46 -2.73
C VAL A 30 -1.95 -1.57 -1.27
N ASP A 31 -3.22 -1.90 -1.01
CA ASP A 31 -3.80 -2.14 0.31
C ASP A 31 -3.66 -3.60 0.78
N GLY A 32 -3.07 -4.48 -0.03
CA GLY A 32 -2.84 -5.88 0.32
C GLY A 32 -4.01 -6.83 0.00
N LEU A 33 -4.91 -6.44 -0.90
CA LEU A 33 -5.99 -7.32 -1.38
C LEU A 33 -5.53 -8.10 -2.61
N VAL A 34 -5.74 -9.42 -2.64
CA VAL A 34 -5.39 -10.28 -3.77
C VAL A 34 -6.28 -9.93 -4.98
N LEU A 35 -5.65 -9.71 -6.14
CA LEU A 35 -6.34 -9.51 -7.41
C LEU A 35 -6.33 -10.77 -8.27
N ALA A 36 -5.18 -11.45 -8.33
CA ALA A 36 -5.00 -12.77 -8.94
C ALA A 36 -3.67 -13.36 -8.46
N HIS A 37 -3.55 -14.69 -8.46
CA HIS A 37 -2.32 -15.34 -8.01
C HIS A 37 -2.05 -16.68 -8.72
N ASP A 38 -0.77 -17.01 -8.83
CA ASP A 38 -0.23 -18.33 -9.14
C ASP A 38 0.94 -18.56 -8.17
N THR A 39 0.62 -18.94 -6.93
CA THR A 39 1.57 -19.02 -5.80
C THR A 39 1.49 -20.40 -5.12
N PRO A 40 2.01 -21.46 -5.76
CA PRO A 40 1.96 -22.81 -5.19
C PRO A 40 2.66 -22.88 -3.83
N GLY A 41 1.97 -23.39 -2.81
CA GLY A 41 2.55 -23.57 -1.47
C GLY A 41 2.75 -22.30 -0.66
N VAL A 42 2.20 -21.15 -1.10
CA VAL A 42 2.25 -19.88 -0.38
C VAL A 42 0.85 -19.31 -0.25
N GLU A 43 0.47 -18.92 0.96
CA GLU A 43 -0.81 -18.28 1.25
C GLU A 43 -0.89 -16.89 0.58
N PRO A 44 -1.77 -16.69 -0.42
CA PRO A 44 -1.82 -15.46 -1.23
C PRO A 44 -2.12 -14.21 -0.40
N GLU A 45 -3.06 -14.31 0.54
CA GLU A 45 -3.52 -13.23 1.41
C GLU A 45 -2.40 -12.73 2.31
N SER A 46 -1.64 -13.66 2.89
CA SER A 46 -0.47 -13.33 3.72
C SER A 46 0.62 -12.67 2.89
N LEU A 47 0.90 -13.18 1.68
CA LEU A 47 1.88 -12.59 0.78
C LEU A 47 1.47 -11.19 0.31
N ALA A 48 0.18 -10.95 0.05
CA ALA A 48 -0.35 -9.66 -0.35
C ALA A 48 -0.20 -8.62 0.78
N ALA A 49 -0.58 -8.98 2.00
CA ALA A 49 -0.45 -8.10 3.16
C ALA A 49 1.02 -7.73 3.46
N LEU A 50 1.93 -8.72 3.40
CA LEU A 50 3.37 -8.49 3.57
C LEU A 50 3.96 -7.64 2.44
N THR A 51 3.50 -7.86 1.20
CA THR A 51 3.89 -7.03 0.04
C THR A 51 3.49 -5.58 0.26
N ALA A 52 2.23 -5.31 0.61
CA ALA A 52 1.72 -3.96 0.84
C ALA A 52 2.49 -3.24 1.96
N THR A 53 2.74 -3.95 3.07
CA THR A 53 3.54 -3.43 4.19
C THR A 53 4.97 -3.10 3.74
N SER A 54 5.62 -4.02 3.03
CA SER A 54 6.99 -3.85 2.55
C SER A 54 7.11 -2.71 1.53
N LEU A 55 6.09 -2.55 0.67
CA LEU A 55 6.00 -1.45 -0.28
C LEU A 55 5.96 -0.10 0.44
N GLY A 56 5.11 0.04 1.47
CA GLY A 56 5.03 1.27 2.27
C GLY A 56 6.38 1.64 2.91
N VAL A 57 7.08 0.66 3.47
CA VAL A 57 8.43 0.84 4.02
C VAL A 57 9.43 1.24 2.93
N ALA A 58 9.41 0.56 1.78
CA ALA A 58 10.33 0.81 0.67
C ALA A 58 10.15 2.20 0.05
N VAL A 59 8.89 2.65 -0.13
CA VAL A 59 8.57 4.01 -0.60
C VAL A 59 9.11 5.05 0.38
N ARG A 60 8.87 4.87 1.68
CA ARG A 60 9.35 5.80 2.70
C ARG A 60 10.89 5.82 2.77
N MET A 61 11.52 4.67 2.62
CA MET A 61 12.98 4.55 2.61
C MET A 61 13.57 5.27 1.39
N ALA A 62 13.00 5.10 0.20
CA ALA A 62 13.44 5.78 -1.02
C ALA A 62 13.34 7.32 -0.88
N ASP A 63 12.24 7.81 -0.30
CA ASP A 63 12.03 9.22 0.01
C ASP A 63 13.07 9.77 1.00
N VAL A 64 13.22 9.12 2.17
CA VAL A 64 14.17 9.56 3.22
C VAL A 64 15.63 9.52 2.76
N THR A 65 15.98 8.60 1.86
CA THR A 65 17.34 8.48 1.31
C THR A 65 17.59 9.31 0.05
N GLY A 66 16.59 10.08 -0.40
CA GLY A 66 16.70 10.94 -1.58
C GLY A 66 16.81 10.18 -2.91
N GLN A 67 16.36 8.93 -2.96
CA GLN A 67 16.35 8.10 -4.17
C GLN A 67 15.10 8.33 -5.05
N GLY A 68 14.16 9.15 -4.57
CA GLY A 68 12.93 9.50 -5.29
C GLY A 68 11.90 8.36 -5.28
N ASP A 69 11.17 8.21 -6.38
CA ASP A 69 10.10 7.23 -6.50
C ASP A 69 10.64 5.79 -6.47
N LEU A 70 9.99 4.93 -5.67
CA LEU A 70 10.27 3.50 -5.67
C LEU A 70 10.00 2.92 -7.07
N ARG A 71 11.02 2.31 -7.66
CA ARG A 71 10.90 1.60 -8.94
C ARG A 71 10.54 0.13 -8.75
N GLU A 72 11.22 -0.52 -7.82
CA GLU A 72 11.04 -1.93 -7.48
C GLU A 72 11.66 -2.22 -6.12
N LEU A 73 11.20 -3.30 -5.48
CA LEU A 73 11.78 -3.86 -4.26
C LEU A 73 12.28 -5.26 -4.58
N LEU A 74 13.51 -5.59 -4.16
CA LEU A 74 14.08 -6.93 -4.28
C LEU A 74 14.61 -7.40 -2.93
N VAL A 75 14.09 -8.52 -2.46
CA VAL A 75 14.56 -9.21 -1.26
C VAL A 75 15.25 -10.49 -1.71
N ARG A 76 16.53 -10.65 -1.37
CA ARG A 76 17.28 -11.90 -1.57
C ARG A 76 17.35 -12.68 -0.27
N GLY A 77 16.82 -13.91 -0.30
CA GLY A 77 17.01 -14.90 0.75
C GLY A 77 17.96 -16.01 0.32
N VAL A 78 18.24 -16.95 1.23
CA VAL A 78 19.12 -18.11 0.97
C VAL A 78 18.57 -19.02 -0.15
N HIS A 79 17.25 -19.01 -0.37
CA HIS A 79 16.58 -19.90 -1.31
C HIS A 79 16.10 -19.21 -2.59
N GLY A 80 16.31 -17.89 -2.72
CA GLY A 80 15.85 -17.16 -3.88
C GLY A 80 15.46 -15.72 -3.60
N TYR A 81 14.54 -15.22 -4.42
CA TYR A 81 14.18 -13.81 -4.46
C TYR A 81 12.68 -13.60 -4.31
N VAL A 82 12.33 -12.49 -3.66
CA VAL A 82 11.02 -11.86 -3.73
C VAL A 82 11.20 -10.51 -4.39
N ALA A 83 10.54 -10.28 -5.51
CA ALA A 83 10.63 -9.03 -6.26
C ALA A 83 9.25 -8.40 -6.43
N THR A 84 9.10 -7.13 -6.04
CA THR A 84 7.84 -6.38 -6.15
C THR A 84 8.00 -5.21 -7.11
N TYR A 85 7.08 -5.09 -8.04
CA TYR A 85 7.03 -4.07 -9.09
C TYR A 85 5.70 -3.31 -9.02
N ALA A 86 5.72 -2.03 -9.35
CA ALA A 86 4.49 -1.27 -9.54
C ALA A 86 3.67 -1.84 -10.72
N ALA A 87 2.36 -1.93 -10.54
CA ALA A 87 1.41 -2.35 -11.58
C ALA A 87 0.26 -1.34 -11.67
N GLY A 88 0.47 -0.26 -12.41
CA GLY A 88 -0.49 0.85 -12.48
C GLY A 88 -0.48 1.70 -11.20
N ARG A 89 -1.59 2.38 -10.90
CA ARG A 89 -1.68 3.28 -9.72
C ARG A 89 -2.09 2.58 -8.44
N THR A 90 -2.84 1.49 -8.54
CA THR A 90 -3.53 0.87 -7.40
C THR A 90 -3.16 -0.59 -7.18
N ALA A 91 -2.24 -1.14 -7.97
CA ALA A 91 -1.80 -2.52 -7.85
C ALA A 91 -0.28 -2.68 -7.90
N VAL A 92 0.15 -3.86 -7.46
CA VAL A 92 1.53 -4.32 -7.42
C VAL A 92 1.63 -5.76 -7.90
N LEU A 93 2.76 -6.08 -8.54
CA LEU A 93 3.13 -7.42 -8.95
C LEU A 93 4.27 -7.92 -8.06
N THR A 94 4.06 -9.01 -7.32
CA THR A 94 5.09 -9.70 -6.53
C THR A 94 5.45 -11.04 -7.16
N LEU A 95 6.75 -11.28 -7.33
CA LEU A 95 7.31 -12.48 -7.94
C LEU A 95 8.17 -13.23 -6.93
N LEU A 96 8.02 -14.55 -6.91
CA LEU A 96 8.87 -15.47 -6.17
C LEU A 96 9.75 -16.21 -7.17
N ALA A 97 11.05 -16.24 -6.94
CA ALA A 97 12.01 -16.84 -7.85
C ALA A 97 13.07 -17.66 -7.11
N GLU A 98 13.57 -18.70 -7.75
CA GLU A 98 14.70 -19.51 -7.23
C GLU A 98 16.01 -18.69 -7.22
N ASP A 99 16.98 -19.11 -6.39
CA ASP A 99 18.30 -18.43 -6.27
C ASP A 99 19.09 -18.34 -7.58
N ARG A 100 18.87 -19.29 -8.49
CA ARG A 100 19.53 -19.35 -9.81
C ARG A 100 18.87 -18.47 -10.88
N VAL A 101 17.85 -17.67 -10.54
CA VAL A 101 17.18 -16.79 -11.50
C VAL A 101 18.16 -15.75 -12.06
N ASN A 102 18.04 -15.48 -13.35
CA ASN A 102 18.72 -14.32 -13.93
C ASN A 102 17.99 -13.05 -13.48
N VAL A 103 18.59 -12.30 -12.54
CA VAL A 103 18.00 -11.10 -11.94
C VAL A 103 17.71 -10.01 -12.99
N GLY A 104 18.58 -9.84 -13.98
CA GLY A 104 18.33 -8.89 -15.09
C GLY A 104 17.07 -9.26 -15.89
N ARG A 105 16.89 -10.54 -16.20
CA ARG A 105 15.68 -11.05 -16.87
C ARG A 105 14.44 -10.94 -15.97
N LEU A 106 14.59 -11.19 -14.67
CA LEU A 106 13.52 -11.04 -13.68
C LEU A 106 12.98 -9.60 -13.68
N HIS A 107 13.87 -8.59 -13.65
CA HIS A 107 13.47 -7.19 -13.73
C HIS A 107 12.86 -6.82 -15.08
N LEU A 108 13.45 -7.26 -16.18
CA LEU A 108 12.94 -6.99 -17.52
C LEU A 108 11.49 -7.48 -17.69
N GLU A 109 11.27 -8.75 -17.36
CA GLU A 109 9.95 -9.38 -17.51
C GLU A 109 8.96 -8.95 -16.42
N GLY A 110 9.44 -8.71 -15.19
CA GLY A 110 8.64 -8.21 -14.09
C GLY A 110 8.08 -6.81 -14.36
N ARG A 111 8.91 -5.87 -14.85
CA ARG A 111 8.45 -4.52 -15.23
C ARG A 111 7.47 -4.56 -16.40
N ARG A 112 7.73 -5.40 -17.40
CA ARG A 112 6.83 -5.59 -18.55
C ARG A 112 5.47 -6.12 -18.13
N ALA A 113 5.44 -7.17 -17.30
CA ALA A 113 4.20 -7.75 -16.79
C ALA A 113 3.48 -6.79 -15.84
N GLY A 114 4.21 -6.08 -14.98
CA GLY A 114 3.65 -5.06 -14.09
C GLY A 114 2.94 -3.95 -14.86
N ALA A 115 3.56 -3.42 -15.91
CA ALA A 115 2.92 -2.44 -16.80
C ALA A 115 1.62 -2.99 -17.41
N ARG A 116 1.64 -4.23 -17.91
CA ARG A 116 0.47 -4.87 -18.51
C ARG A 116 -0.67 -5.10 -17.50
N ILE A 117 -0.34 -5.56 -16.30
CA ILE A 117 -1.33 -5.73 -15.23
C ILE A 117 -1.89 -4.37 -14.81
N GLY A 118 -1.05 -3.33 -14.75
CA GLY A 118 -1.48 -1.96 -14.51
C GLY A 118 -2.52 -1.46 -15.51
N GLU A 119 -2.33 -1.72 -16.81
CA GLU A 119 -3.31 -1.39 -17.85
C GLU A 119 -4.66 -2.09 -17.61
N LEU A 120 -4.65 -3.36 -17.22
CA LEU A 120 -5.86 -4.14 -16.94
C LEU A 120 -6.61 -3.60 -15.72
N VAL A 121 -5.88 -3.30 -14.64
CA VAL A 121 -6.45 -2.77 -13.39
C VAL A 121 -7.01 -1.36 -13.59
N ASP A 122 -6.26 -0.48 -14.26
CA ASP A 122 -6.68 0.89 -14.51
C ASP A 122 -7.90 0.95 -15.45
N ALA A 123 -7.97 0.05 -16.45
CA ALA A 123 -9.12 -0.05 -17.35
C ALA A 123 -10.41 -0.45 -16.61
N GLU A 124 -10.34 -1.35 -15.62
CA GLU A 124 -11.49 -1.70 -14.80
C GLU A 124 -11.91 -0.58 -13.86
N ALA A 125 -10.95 0.13 -13.25
CA ALA A 125 -11.24 1.30 -12.43
C ALA A 125 -11.97 2.41 -13.22
N ALA A 126 -11.64 2.57 -14.50
CA ALA A 126 -12.30 3.55 -15.39
C ALA A 126 -13.70 3.12 -15.85
N LYS A 127 -14.00 1.81 -15.88
CA LYS A 127 -15.32 1.28 -16.28
C LYS A 127 -16.37 1.36 -15.19
N ALA A 128 -15.98 1.42 -13.92
CA ALA A 128 -16.91 1.54 -12.80
C ALA A 128 -17.58 2.94 -12.81
N PRO A 129 -18.84 3.08 -13.27
CA PRO A 129 -19.49 4.37 -13.31
C PRO A 129 -20.11 4.64 -11.93
N ASP A 130 -19.86 5.82 -11.38
CA ASP A 130 -20.61 6.39 -10.24
C ASP A 130 -20.43 5.72 -8.86
N ARG A 131 -19.22 5.83 -8.29
CA ARG A 131 -19.14 6.14 -6.85
C ARG A 131 -19.03 7.65 -6.73
N THR A 132 -20.18 8.31 -6.61
CA THR A 132 -20.27 9.74 -6.30
C THR A 132 -19.30 10.06 -5.16
N PRO A 133 -18.44 11.10 -5.26
CA PRO A 133 -17.62 11.51 -4.13
C PRO A 133 -18.56 11.84 -2.97
N GLU A 134 -18.47 11.04 -1.91
CA GLU A 134 -19.15 11.29 -0.64
C GLU A 134 -18.83 12.72 -0.24
N LYS A 135 -19.86 13.57 -0.22
CA LYS A 135 -19.76 14.99 0.09
C LYS A 135 -18.87 15.19 1.29
N THR A 136 -17.74 15.86 1.08
CA THR A 136 -16.99 16.52 2.13
C THR A 136 -17.97 17.35 2.96
N VAL A 137 -18.32 16.87 4.16
CA VAL A 137 -18.98 17.69 5.16
C VAL A 137 -17.94 18.72 5.60
N LYS A 138 -18.02 19.91 5.00
CA LYS A 138 -17.35 21.11 5.53
C LYS A 138 -17.69 21.23 7.02
N PRO A 139 -16.71 21.44 7.92
CA PRO A 139 -17.03 21.85 9.28
C PRO A 139 -17.73 23.20 9.19
N ALA A 140 -19.02 23.25 9.54
CA ALA A 140 -19.75 24.50 9.65
C ALA A 140 -19.13 25.32 10.79
N THR A 141 -18.46 26.40 10.43
CA THR A 141 -18.04 27.48 11.31
C THR A 141 -19.27 28.02 12.05
N ARG A 142 -19.42 27.67 13.34
CA ARG A 142 -20.39 28.33 14.23
C ARG A 142 -19.81 29.66 14.67
N THR A 143 -20.08 30.71 13.89
CA THR A 143 -19.98 32.09 14.35
C THR A 143 -21.33 32.51 14.91
N GLY A 144 -21.38 32.77 16.21
CA GLY A 144 -22.58 33.22 16.92
C GLY A 144 -22.22 34.05 18.15
N THR A 145 -21.80 35.29 17.93
CA THR A 145 -21.94 36.44 18.85
C THR A 145 -23.43 36.70 19.12
N ALA A 146 -23.94 37.19 20.26
CA ALA A 146 -23.46 37.62 21.56
C ALA A 146 -24.71 37.80 22.45
N ARG A 147 -24.61 37.74 23.79
CA ARG A 147 -25.45 38.59 24.66
C ARG A 147 -24.98 38.64 26.11
N THR A 148 -24.77 39.87 26.55
CA THR A 148 -24.33 40.40 27.83
C THR A 148 -25.26 40.02 28.98
N ARG A 149 -24.71 39.60 30.13
CA ARG A 149 -25.30 39.94 31.44
C ARG A 149 -24.27 39.98 32.55
N THR A 150 -24.13 41.19 33.08
CA THR A 150 -23.44 41.64 34.28
C THR A 150 -23.99 40.96 35.53
N THR A 151 -23.13 40.44 36.41
CA THR A 151 -23.29 40.49 37.88
C THR A 151 -21.94 40.30 38.59
N ARG A 152 -21.35 41.44 38.97
CA ARG A 152 -20.79 41.79 40.29
C ARG A 152 -20.24 40.67 41.20
N ALA A 153 -18.92 40.72 41.38
CA ALA A 153 -18.08 40.62 42.59
C ALA A 153 -18.41 39.61 43.72
N LEU A 154 -17.39 38.86 44.13
CA LEU A 154 -16.91 38.81 45.52
C LEU A 154 -15.44 38.34 45.58
N ARG A 155 -14.60 39.17 46.20
CA ARG A 155 -13.24 38.87 46.68
C ARG A 155 -13.35 38.15 48.02
N THR A 156 -12.50 37.13 48.25
CA THR A 156 -11.92 36.70 49.54
C THR A 156 -10.81 35.70 49.19
N THR A 157 -9.52 36.08 49.25
CA THR A 157 -8.57 35.94 50.38
C THR A 157 -8.42 34.55 50.97
N ALA A 158 -7.14 34.20 51.21
CA ALA A 158 -6.58 33.14 52.05
C ALA A 158 -6.15 31.86 51.29
N THR A 159 -5.03 31.19 51.59
CA THR A 159 -3.86 31.44 52.43
C THR A 159 -2.86 30.34 52.08
N ASN A 160 -1.58 30.71 52.13
CA ASN A 160 -0.33 29.93 52.22
C ASN A 160 -0.33 28.41 52.47
N ALA A 161 0.67 27.80 51.82
CA ALA A 161 1.67 26.85 52.34
C ALA A 161 1.27 25.41 52.72
N HIS A 162 1.96 24.42 52.14
CA HIS A 162 3.14 23.82 52.79
C HIS A 162 3.95 22.90 51.85
N THR A 163 5.27 22.98 52.00
CA THR A 163 6.29 22.05 51.50
C THR A 163 6.45 20.85 52.43
N THR A 164 7.19 19.82 51.96
CA THR A 164 7.92 18.77 52.74
C THR A 164 7.02 17.73 53.46
N THR A 165 7.27 16.42 53.57
CA THR A 165 8.43 15.51 53.40
C THR A 165 7.93 14.05 53.62
N GLU A 166 8.74 13.04 53.25
CA GLU A 166 8.73 11.62 53.69
C GLU A 166 7.66 10.69 53.09
N SER A 167 7.95 9.43 52.72
CA SER A 167 9.03 8.48 53.08
C SER A 167 9.56 7.67 51.89
#